data_AF-A0AAU4S1S3-F1
#
_entry.id   AF-A0AAU4S1S3-F1
#
_cell.length_a   1.000
_cell.length_b   1.000
_cell.length_c   1.000
_cell.angle_alpha   90.00
_cell.angle_beta   90.00
_cell.angle_gamma   90.00
#
_symmetry.space_group_name_H-M   'P 1'
#
loop_
_entity.id
_entity.type
_entity.pdbx_description
1 polymer ?
#
loop_
_entity_poly.entity_id
_entity_poly.type
_entity_poly.pdbx_seq_one_letter_code
_entity_poly.pdbx_strand_id
1 'polypeptide(L)'
;MFRRAKYMVAAAGVVVAAGTLPILAASPASATQSACTNYVANHGYFAGPKVKAACSHGAIDAGVTKAPNPACIVGLANLDVANSVSVPACKRA
;
A
#
# COMPACT_ATOMS: atom_id res chain seq x y z
N MET A 1 30.74 7.50 -8.54
CA MET A 1 31.23 6.15 -8.89
C MET A 1 30.48 5.13 -8.02
N PHE A 2 29.93 4.10 -8.66
CA PHE A 2 29.01 3.08 -8.13
C PHE A 2 29.56 2.21 -6.98
N ARG A 3 28.68 1.73 -6.08
CA ARG A 3 28.45 0.29 -5.76
C ARG A 3 27.44 0.17 -4.61
N ARG A 4 26.21 -0.31 -4.87
CA ARG A 4 25.79 -1.73 -4.89
C ARG A 4 26.19 -2.51 -3.64
N ALA A 5 25.17 -2.73 -2.81
CA ALA A 5 24.78 -3.95 -2.11
C ALA A 5 25.89 -4.70 -1.36
N LYS A 6 25.63 -5.02 -0.08
CA LYS A 6 25.45 -6.43 0.36
C LYS A 6 25.56 -6.63 1.89
N TYR A 7 24.68 -7.51 2.37
CA TYR A 7 24.82 -8.44 3.52
C TYR A 7 24.90 -7.80 4.92
N MET A 8 23.85 -7.97 5.74
CA MET A 8 23.66 -9.07 6.71
C MET A 8 24.59 -8.95 7.92
N VAL A 9 24.18 -9.57 9.04
CA VAL A 9 24.86 -9.69 10.35
C VAL A 9 24.42 -8.58 11.33
N ALA A 10 23.30 -8.76 12.03
CA ALA A 10 23.14 -9.55 13.26
C ALA A 10 24.06 -9.08 14.39
N ALA A 11 23.52 -8.37 15.38
CA ALA A 11 24.07 -8.34 16.74
C ALA A 11 23.03 -7.80 17.72
N ALA A 12 23.00 -8.45 18.88
CA ALA A 12 22.08 -8.31 19.98
C ALA A 12 22.02 -6.91 20.62
N GLY A 13 20.89 -6.62 21.26
CA GLY A 13 20.76 -5.50 22.18
C GLY A 13 19.31 -5.15 22.45
N VAL A 14 18.68 -5.81 23.42
CA VAL A 14 17.39 -5.36 23.96
C VAL A 14 17.66 -4.09 24.77
N VAL A 15 17.48 -2.94 24.14
CA VAL A 15 17.34 -1.66 24.84
C VAL A 15 15.86 -1.35 24.97
N VAL A 16 15.32 -1.64 26.16
CA VAL A 16 14.00 -1.15 26.58
C VAL A 16 14.16 0.33 26.89
N ALA A 17 14.12 1.17 25.86
CA ALA A 17 13.88 2.58 26.04
C ALA A 17 12.36 2.75 26.17
N ALA A 18 11.90 3.01 27.39
CA ALA A 18 10.57 3.54 27.66
C ALA A 18 10.47 4.97 27.09
N GLY A 19 10.44 5.07 25.76
CA GLY A 19 9.87 6.21 25.08
C GLY A 19 8.42 5.87 24.85
N THR A 20 7.50 6.65 25.41
CA THR A 20 6.17 6.81 24.81
C THR A 20 6.38 7.44 23.45
N LEU A 21 6.89 6.66 22.50
CA LEU A 21 6.79 6.97 21.10
C LEU A 21 5.28 7.08 20.91
N PRO A 22 4.73 8.21 20.43
CA PRO A 22 3.48 8.06 19.70
C PRO A 22 3.83 7.00 18.68
N ILE A 23 3.27 5.79 18.86
CA ILE A 23 3.18 4.86 17.77
C ILE A 23 2.37 5.67 16.79
N LEU A 24 3.10 6.36 15.92
CA LEU A 24 2.61 6.95 14.71
C LEU A 24 2.16 5.71 13.96
N ALA A 25 0.96 5.25 14.29
CA ALA A 25 0.18 4.27 13.57
C ALA A 25 -0.29 4.94 12.28
N ALA A 26 0.64 5.59 11.57
CA ALA A 26 0.52 6.09 10.24
C ALA A 26 1.23 5.09 9.33
N SER A 27 0.73 3.85 9.32
CA SER A 27 1.05 2.89 8.27
C SER A 27 -0.10 1.94 7.91
N PRO A 28 -1.38 2.36 7.87
CA PRO A 28 -2.30 1.75 6.91
C PRO A 28 -1.89 2.13 5.48
N ALA A 29 -1.50 3.39 5.21
CA ALA A 29 -1.27 3.84 3.84
C ALA A 29 -0.23 2.99 3.07
N SER A 30 0.87 2.57 3.70
CA SER A 30 1.93 1.81 3.02
C SER A 30 1.62 0.32 2.87
N ALA A 31 1.02 -0.31 3.87
CA ALA A 31 0.66 -1.74 3.83
C ALA A 31 -0.52 -1.99 2.89
N THR A 32 -1.50 -1.10 2.93
CA THR A 32 -2.77 -1.21 2.22
C THR A 32 -2.57 -0.76 0.75
N GLN A 33 -1.69 0.23 0.48
CA GLN A 33 -1.17 0.50 -0.87
C GLN A 33 -0.48 -0.71 -1.50
N SER A 34 0.35 -1.43 -0.75
CA SER A 34 1.06 -2.62 -1.26
C SER A 34 0.08 -3.75 -1.58
N ALA A 35 -0.95 -3.96 -0.75
CA ALA A 35 -1.99 -4.94 -1.03
C ALA A 35 -2.81 -4.60 -2.30
N CYS A 36 -3.12 -3.32 -2.51
CA CYS A 36 -3.79 -2.85 -3.73
C CYS A 36 -2.92 -3.05 -4.98
N THR A 37 -1.66 -2.60 -4.97
CA THR A 37 -0.76 -2.75 -6.13
C THR A 37 -0.47 -4.21 -6.43
N ASN A 38 -0.31 -5.06 -5.41
CA ASN A 38 -0.06 -6.49 -5.56
C ASN A 38 -1.29 -7.22 -6.12
N TYR A 39 -2.50 -6.85 -5.68
CA TYR A 39 -3.74 -7.39 -6.25
C TYR A 39 -3.88 -7.06 -7.74
N VAL A 40 -3.61 -5.80 -8.11
CA VAL A 40 -3.62 -5.36 -9.52
C VAL A 40 -2.55 -6.11 -10.33
N ALA A 41 -1.34 -6.28 -9.80
CA ALA A 41 -0.27 -7.06 -10.44
C ALA A 41 -0.63 -8.55 -10.61
N ASN A 42 -1.23 -9.17 -9.60
CA ASN A 42 -1.66 -10.56 -9.64
C ASN A 42 -2.77 -10.81 -10.67
N HIS A 43 -3.53 -9.77 -11.02
CA HIS A 43 -4.53 -9.81 -12.09
C HIS A 43 -3.97 -9.50 -13.48
N GLY A 44 -2.64 -9.38 -13.64
CA GLY A 44 -1.97 -9.21 -14.92
C GLY A 44 -1.76 -7.75 -15.35
N TYR A 45 -2.06 -6.78 -14.48
CA TYR A 45 -1.85 -5.36 -14.78
C TYR A 45 -0.47 -4.88 -14.31
N PHE A 46 0.08 -3.88 -14.99
CA PHE A 46 1.36 -3.31 -14.60
C PHE A 46 1.20 -2.40 -13.37
N ALA A 47 1.61 -2.89 -12.20
CA ALA A 47 1.64 -2.14 -10.94
C ALA A 47 2.78 -1.11 -10.90
N GLY A 48 2.74 -0.15 -11.83
CA GLY A 48 3.70 0.93 -11.94
C GLY A 48 3.47 2.08 -10.95
N PRO A 49 4.24 3.17 -11.05
CA PRO A 49 4.10 4.34 -10.19
C PRO A 49 2.70 4.98 -10.26
N LYS A 50 1.99 4.86 -11.38
CA LYS A 50 0.60 5.34 -11.51
C LYS A 50 -0.40 4.49 -10.72
N VAL A 51 -0.28 3.16 -10.74
CA VAL A 51 -1.10 2.26 -9.90
C VAL A 51 -0.79 2.52 -8.44
N LYS A 52 0.49 2.72 -8.08
CA LYS A 52 0.91 3.10 -6.73
C LYS A 52 0.31 4.43 -6.27
N ALA A 53 0.23 5.43 -7.16
CA ALA A 53 -0.44 6.70 -6.89
C ALA A 53 -1.95 6.50 -6.68
N ALA A 54 -2.63 5.75 -7.54
CA ALA A 54 -4.05 5.44 -7.37
C ALA A 54 -4.32 4.68 -6.06
N CYS A 55 -3.51 3.67 -5.75
CA CYS A 55 -3.54 2.91 -4.50
C CYS A 55 -3.03 3.70 -3.28
N SER A 56 -2.60 4.97 -3.44
CA SER A 56 -2.32 5.86 -2.30
C SER A 56 -3.61 6.41 -1.70
N HIS A 57 -4.72 6.36 -2.44
CA HIS A 57 -6.05 6.71 -1.96
C HIS A 57 -6.64 5.50 -1.22
N GLY A 58 -6.33 5.39 0.07
CA GLY A 58 -6.80 4.28 0.90
C GLY A 58 -8.32 4.21 1.01
N ALA A 59 -8.82 3.03 1.38
CA ALA A 59 -10.24 2.76 1.58
C ALA A 59 -10.84 3.74 2.60
N ILE A 60 -12.07 4.18 2.33
CA ILE A 60 -12.82 5.04 3.24
C ILE A 60 -13.37 4.13 4.35
N ASP A 61 -12.92 4.38 5.57
CA ASP A 61 -13.43 3.75 6.78
C ASP A 61 -14.83 4.30 7.11
N ALA A 62 -15.88 3.55 6.78
CA ALA A 62 -17.26 3.88 7.13
C ALA A 62 -17.68 3.24 8.47
N GLY A 63 -16.74 3.13 9.42
CA GLY A 63 -16.94 2.52 10.74
C GLY A 63 -17.03 0.99 10.71
N VAL A 64 -18.14 0.45 10.20
CA VAL A 64 -18.42 -1.01 10.15
C VAL A 64 -17.98 -1.68 8.84
N THR A 65 -17.76 -0.89 7.78
CA THR A 65 -17.34 -1.41 6.47
C THR A 65 -16.25 -0.52 5.85
N LYS A 66 -15.34 -1.16 5.11
CA LYS A 66 -14.35 -0.47 4.26
C LYS A 66 -14.99 -0.22 2.89
N ALA A 67 -15.23 1.03 2.55
CA ALA A 67 -15.70 1.42 1.23
C ALA A 67 -14.48 1.72 0.33
N PRO A 68 -14.46 1.27 -0.93
CA PRO A 68 -13.39 1.61 -1.84
C PRO A 68 -13.43 3.10 -2.16
N ASN A 69 -12.28 3.75 -2.14
CA ASN A 69 -12.20 5.17 -2.45
C ASN A 69 -12.49 5.40 -3.95
N PRO A 70 -13.44 6.28 -4.31
CA PRO A 70 -13.74 6.58 -5.70
C PRO A 70 -12.52 7.14 -6.46
N ALA A 71 -11.62 7.87 -5.78
CA ALA A 71 -10.38 8.36 -6.38
C ALA A 71 -9.42 7.21 -6.75
N CYS A 72 -9.36 6.15 -5.94
CA CYS A 72 -8.59 4.95 -6.27
C CYS A 72 -9.19 4.23 -7.49
N ILE A 73 -10.52 4.07 -7.53
CA ILE A 73 -11.21 3.39 -8.64
C ILE A 73 -11.01 4.17 -9.94
N VAL A 74 -11.23 5.49 -9.92
CA VAL A 74 -11.04 6.35 -11.11
C VAL A 74 -9.57 6.36 -11.52
N GLY A 75 -8.63 6.42 -10.57
CA GLY A 75 -7.20 6.34 -10.86
C GLY A 75 -6.80 5.05 -11.57
N LEU A 76 -7.33 3.90 -11.13
CA LEU A 76 -7.11 2.60 -11.77
C LEU A 76 -7.83 2.48 -13.12
N ALA A 77 -9.05 3.01 -13.24
CA ALA A 77 -9.81 3.01 -14.50
C ALA A 77 -9.10 3.84 -15.58
N ASN A 78 -8.45 4.95 -15.22
CA ASN A 78 -7.60 5.73 -16.14
C ASN A 78 -6.34 4.97 -16.61
N LEU A 79 -6.01 3.85 -15.95
CA LEU A 79 -4.92 2.95 -16.31
C LEU A 79 -5.40 1.70 -17.03
N ASP A 80 -6.65 1.72 -17.53
CA ASP A 80 -7.32 0.61 -18.19
C ASP A 80 -7.54 -0.62 -17.28
N VAL A 81 -7.47 -0.43 -15.96
CA VAL A 81 -7.76 -1.51 -15.00
C VAL A 81 -9.27 -1.68 -14.88
N ALA A 82 -9.75 -2.87 -15.23
CA ALA A 82 -11.17 -3.18 -15.18
C ALA A 82 -11.77 -2.92 -13.79
N ASN A 83 -12.99 -2.40 -13.74
CA ASN A 83 -13.67 -2.06 -12.49
C ASN A 83 -13.82 -3.28 -11.56
N SER A 84 -13.96 -4.48 -12.13
CA SER A 84 -13.98 -5.77 -11.44
C SER A 84 -12.69 -6.08 -10.66
N VAL A 85 -11.57 -5.45 -11.02
CA VAL A 85 -10.27 -5.57 -10.32
C VAL A 85 -10.02 -4.33 -9.46
N SER A 86 -10.36 -3.14 -9.96
CA SER A 86 -10.16 -1.87 -9.27
C SER A 86 -10.97 -1.77 -7.96
N VAL A 87 -12.24 -2.16 -7.95
CA VAL A 87 -13.10 -2.12 -6.75
C VAL A 87 -12.55 -3.00 -5.62
N PRO A 88 -12.25 -4.30 -5.85
CA PRO A 88 -11.64 -5.13 -4.82
C PRO A 88 -10.21 -4.70 -4.45
N ALA A 89 -9.41 -4.16 -5.37
CA ALA A 89 -8.09 -3.60 -5.07
C ALA A 89 -8.20 -2.42 -4.11
N CYS A 90 -9.08 -1.46 -4.40
CA CYS A 90 -9.27 -0.25 -3.61
C CYS A 90 -9.93 -0.49 -2.25
N LYS A 91 -10.70 -1.58 -2.09
CA LYS A 91 -11.16 -2.03 -0.75
C LYS A 91 -10.03 -2.56 0.12
N ARG A 92 -8.94 -3.03 -0.51
CA ARG A 92 -7.72 -3.55 0.13
C ARG A 92 -6.62 -2.49 0.17
N ALA A 93 -6.93 -1.23 -0.18
CA ALA A 93 -6.04 -0.07 -0.22
C ALA A 93 -6.13 0.81 1.02
#